data_AF-A0A0T1SA93-F1
#
_entry.id   AF-A0A0T1SA93-F1
#
_cell.length_a   1.000
_cell.length_b   1.000
_cell.length_c   1.000
_cell.angle_alpha   90.00
_cell.angle_beta   90.00
_cell.angle_gamma   90.00
#
_symmetry.space_group_name_H-M   'P 1'
#
loop_
_entity.id
_entity.type
_entity.pdbx_description
1 polymer ?
#
loop_
_entity_poly.entity_id
_entity_poly.type
_entity_poly.pdbx_seq_one_letter_code
_entity_poly.pdbx_strand_id
1 'polypeptide(L)'
;MDVSVHQGANEGSEAEPPRDERPEARLERAVRVAEQALIEFEIAVETFRVEVDNFSRLHHQKLGPMYARLDELDARIAEARAARSGDPEDLRRAEEARAAVLPMPGVDELFHDWIDSDGLSPEAAAMLTDSPVQPPKRVRPAEEARRLYRELARKAHPDLAREEDERKRREEFITRVNAAYARGDEALLRELAAEWEAGPVPAEERLSESEELYARLEWLAQRKDMLSALARELEESAIGAMLRMAPEDPDRLLEEIAEQLLAQVTEREDELAGLVQ
;
A
#
# COMPACT_ATOMS: atom_id res chain seq x y z
N MET A 1 73.80 4.95 -36.97
CA MET A 1 73.19 5.68 -35.84
C MET A 1 71.82 6.10 -36.32
N ASP A 2 70.77 5.49 -35.80
CA ASP A 2 69.61 6.22 -35.29
C ASP A 2 68.72 5.25 -34.53
N VAL A 3 68.57 5.57 -33.25
CA VAL A 3 67.73 4.90 -32.26
C VAL A 3 66.40 5.63 -32.28
N SER A 4 65.27 4.93 -32.36
CA SER A 4 64.04 5.35 -31.66
C SER A 4 63.01 4.23 -31.64
N VAL A 5 62.91 3.64 -30.45
CA VAL A 5 61.77 2.87 -29.95
C VAL A 5 60.67 3.87 -29.61
N HIS A 6 59.46 3.69 -30.12
CA HIS A 6 58.25 4.31 -29.57
C HIS A 6 57.24 3.21 -29.28
N GLN A 7 57.25 2.78 -28.02
CA GLN A 7 56.26 1.94 -27.39
C GLN A 7 55.28 2.90 -26.71
N GLY A 8 54.16 3.20 -27.37
CA GLY A 8 53.06 3.97 -26.80
C GLY A 8 52.06 3.01 -26.18
N ALA A 9 52.16 2.82 -24.86
CA ALA A 9 51.14 2.13 -24.07
C ALA A 9 49.86 2.98 -24.06
N ASN A 10 48.75 2.35 -24.47
CA ASN A 10 47.41 2.87 -24.36
C ASN A 10 46.91 2.60 -22.93
N GLU A 11 47.15 3.54 -22.03
CA GLU A 11 46.55 3.53 -20.70
C GLU A 11 45.18 4.20 -20.76
N GLY A 12 44.20 3.50 -20.18
CA GLY A 12 42.79 3.85 -20.21
C GLY A 12 42.52 5.24 -19.66
N SER A 13 41.76 6.01 -20.45
CA SER A 13 41.11 7.24 -20.05
C SER A 13 40.06 6.95 -18.97
N GLU A 14 40.47 6.92 -17.69
CA GLU A 14 39.58 7.26 -16.59
C GLU A 14 39.17 8.72 -16.77
N ALA A 15 37.92 8.94 -17.15
CA ALA A 15 37.35 10.27 -17.29
C ALA A 15 37.26 10.93 -15.89
N GLU A 16 38.23 11.77 -15.55
CA GLU A 16 38.06 12.76 -14.48
C GLU A 16 36.84 13.65 -14.81
N PRO A 17 35.94 13.92 -13.85
CA PRO A 17 34.87 14.89 -14.07
C PRO A 17 35.48 16.29 -14.27
N PRO A 18 34.89 17.13 -15.14
CA PRO A 18 35.44 18.46 -15.44
C PRO A 18 35.50 19.33 -14.18
N ARG A 19 36.71 19.79 -13.83
CA ARG A 19 37.03 20.54 -12.60
C ARG A 19 36.45 21.97 -12.52
N ASP A 20 35.51 22.34 -13.40
CA ASP A 20 35.07 23.73 -13.64
C ASP A 20 33.54 23.95 -13.51
N GLU A 21 32.83 23.08 -12.80
CA GLU A 21 31.40 23.30 -12.53
C GLU A 21 31.19 24.22 -11.32
N ARG A 22 30.43 25.32 -11.52
CA ARG A 22 30.05 26.23 -10.42
C ARG A 22 29.40 25.44 -9.27
N PRO A 23 29.71 25.74 -8.00
CA PRO A 23 29.11 25.06 -6.85
C PRO A 23 27.57 25.02 -6.89
N GLU A 24 26.94 26.09 -7.37
CA GLU A 24 25.49 26.19 -7.58
C GLU A 24 24.96 25.14 -8.57
N ALA A 25 25.64 24.93 -9.70
CA ALA A 25 25.25 23.93 -10.68
C ALA A 25 25.38 22.49 -10.14
N ARG A 26 26.32 22.24 -9.22
CA ARG A 26 26.43 20.96 -8.51
C ARG A 26 25.29 20.77 -7.51
N LEU A 27 24.94 21.82 -6.77
CA LEU A 27 23.83 21.80 -5.81
C LEU A 27 22.49 21.62 -6.51
N GLU A 28 22.23 22.32 -7.61
CA GLU A 28 21.03 22.15 -8.43
C GLU A 28 20.89 20.71 -8.94
N ARG A 29 21.98 20.09 -9.43
CA ARG A 29 21.96 18.68 -9.83
C ARG A 29 21.66 17.76 -8.66
N ALA A 30 22.27 18.00 -7.50
CA ALA A 30 22.04 17.19 -6.31
C ALA A 30 20.58 17.27 -5.84
N VAL A 31 19.99 18.47 -5.83
CA VAL A 31 18.57 18.67 -5.50
C VAL A 31 17.67 17.93 -6.48
N ARG A 32 17.90 18.07 -7.80
CA ARG A 32 17.09 17.34 -8.81
C ARG A 32 17.17 15.82 -8.66
N VAL A 33 18.35 15.29 -8.35
CA VAL A 33 18.53 13.85 -8.09
C VAL A 33 17.77 13.43 -6.83
N ALA A 34 17.82 14.23 -5.76
CA ALA A 34 17.09 13.97 -4.53
C ALA A 34 15.56 14.06 -4.73
N GLU A 35 15.07 15.04 -5.48
CA GLU A 35 13.65 15.18 -5.84
C GLU A 35 13.16 13.95 -6.61
N GLN A 36 13.90 13.53 -7.65
CA GLN A 36 13.52 12.36 -8.43
C GLN A 36 13.54 11.08 -7.59
N ALA A 37 14.50 10.93 -6.68
CA ALA A 37 14.56 9.81 -5.76
C ALA A 37 13.39 9.82 -4.75
N LEU A 38 12.99 11.00 -4.28
CA LEU A 38 11.85 11.15 -3.37
C LEU A 38 10.53 10.77 -4.07
N ILE A 39 10.32 11.23 -5.31
CA ILE A 39 9.13 10.87 -6.10
C ILE A 39 9.05 9.35 -6.27
N GLU A 40 10.14 8.69 -6.63
CA GLU A 40 10.16 7.22 -6.79
C GLU A 40 9.91 6.51 -5.45
N PHE A 41 10.43 7.05 -4.34
CA PHE A 41 10.18 6.52 -3.01
C PHE A 41 8.72 6.69 -2.59
N GLU A 42 8.11 7.85 -2.83
CA GLU A 42 6.70 8.13 -2.55
C GLU A 42 5.79 7.20 -3.36
N ILE A 43 6.07 7.03 -4.66
CA ILE A 43 5.37 6.06 -5.51
C ILE A 43 5.46 4.64 -4.94
N ALA A 44 6.62 4.24 -4.42
CA ALA A 44 6.81 2.91 -3.83
C ALA A 44 6.01 2.74 -2.53
N VAL A 45 6.04 3.73 -1.63
CA VAL A 45 5.27 3.72 -0.38
C VAL A 45 3.77 3.69 -0.66
N GLU A 46 3.30 4.51 -1.59
CA GLU A 46 1.88 4.54 -1.97
C GLU A 46 1.44 3.22 -2.62
N THR A 47 2.30 2.64 -3.47
CA THR A 47 2.05 1.31 -4.03
C THR A 47 1.90 0.25 -2.94
N PHE A 48 2.81 0.25 -1.95
CA PHE A 48 2.76 -0.72 -0.85
C PHE A 48 1.53 -0.52 0.05
N ARG A 49 1.17 0.73 0.34
CA ARG A 49 -0.05 1.08 1.09
C ARG A 49 -1.30 0.51 0.41
N VAL A 50 -1.43 0.70 -0.90
CA VAL A 50 -2.53 0.13 -1.69
C VAL A 50 -2.54 -1.41 -1.62
N GLU A 51 -1.39 -2.07 -1.68
CA GLU A 51 -1.30 -3.53 -1.53
C GLU A 51 -1.77 -3.98 -0.13
N VAL A 52 -1.37 -3.30 0.94
CA VAL A 52 -1.82 -3.57 2.31
C VAL A 52 -3.34 -3.43 2.43
N ASP A 53 -3.89 -2.31 1.95
CA ASP A 53 -5.34 -2.06 2.04
C ASP A 53 -6.15 -3.08 1.24
N ASN A 54 -5.68 -3.42 0.03
CA ASN A 54 -6.35 -4.41 -0.81
C ASN A 54 -6.28 -5.82 -0.23
N PHE A 55 -5.13 -6.20 0.34
CA PHE A 55 -5.01 -7.47 1.06
C PHE A 55 -5.94 -7.51 2.27
N SER A 56 -6.00 -6.44 3.08
CA SER A 56 -6.90 -6.36 4.22
C SER A 56 -8.36 -6.57 3.82
N ARG A 57 -8.81 -5.88 2.74
CA ARG A 57 -10.17 -6.02 2.20
C ARG A 57 -10.45 -7.44 1.70
N LEU A 58 -9.54 -8.03 0.93
CA LEU A 58 -9.70 -9.39 0.42
C LEU A 58 -9.64 -10.46 1.52
N HIS A 59 -8.77 -10.27 2.51
CA HIS A 59 -8.68 -11.11 3.69
C HIS A 59 -10.01 -11.13 4.45
N HIS A 60 -10.56 -9.96 4.76
CA HIS A 60 -11.86 -9.87 5.42
C HIS A 60 -12.98 -10.50 4.58
N GLN A 61 -13.05 -10.20 3.28
CA GLN A 61 -14.10 -10.72 2.40
C GLN A 61 -14.03 -12.23 2.22
N LYS A 62 -12.84 -12.80 1.99
CA LYS A 62 -12.67 -14.22 1.69
C LYS A 62 -12.63 -15.08 2.96
N LEU A 63 -11.93 -14.62 4.00
CA LEU A 63 -11.61 -15.43 5.18
C LEU A 63 -12.54 -15.13 6.36
N GLY A 64 -13.10 -13.93 6.45
CA GLY A 64 -14.02 -13.52 7.51
C GLY A 64 -15.18 -14.52 7.74
N PRO A 65 -15.90 -14.95 6.69
CA PRO A 65 -16.96 -15.96 6.84
C PRO A 65 -16.46 -17.31 7.37
N MET A 66 -15.21 -17.69 7.07
CA MET A 66 -14.62 -18.95 7.53
C MET A 66 -14.23 -18.88 9.01
N TYR A 67 -13.67 -17.75 9.46
CA TYR A 67 -13.40 -17.51 10.88
C TYR A 67 -14.68 -17.57 11.71
N ALA A 68 -15.72 -16.83 11.30
CA ALA A 68 -17.01 -16.87 11.98
C ALA A 68 -17.63 -18.27 12.01
N ARG A 69 -17.43 -19.06 10.95
CA ARG A 69 -17.89 -20.45 10.89
C ARG A 69 -17.11 -21.35 11.86
N LEU A 70 -15.80 -21.19 11.96
CA LEU A 70 -14.97 -21.94 12.91
C LEU A 70 -15.37 -21.63 14.34
N ASP A 71 -15.55 -20.35 14.69
CA ASP A 71 -15.98 -19.94 16.03
C ASP A 71 -17.34 -20.56 16.40
N GLU A 72 -18.30 -20.53 15.47
CA GLU A 72 -19.62 -21.17 15.67
C GLU A 72 -19.50 -22.69 15.86
N LEU A 73 -18.62 -23.36 15.10
CA LEU A 73 -18.41 -24.79 15.23
C LEU A 73 -17.74 -25.14 16.56
N ASP A 74 -16.73 -24.39 16.98
CA ASP A 74 -16.03 -24.58 18.25
C ASP A 74 -17.00 -24.40 19.44
N ALA A 75 -17.89 -23.40 19.38
CA ALA A 75 -18.95 -23.22 20.38
C ALA A 75 -19.90 -24.42 20.42
N ARG A 76 -20.37 -24.91 19.27
CA ARG A 76 -21.27 -26.07 19.20
C ARG A 76 -20.60 -27.36 19.68
N ILE A 77 -19.31 -27.56 19.40
CA ILE A 77 -18.53 -28.70 19.90
C ILE A 77 -18.43 -28.64 21.43
N ALA A 78 -18.10 -27.48 21.98
CA ALA A 78 -18.01 -27.29 23.43
C ALA A 78 -19.36 -27.54 24.11
N GLU A 79 -20.46 -27.03 23.56
CA GLU A 79 -21.82 -27.28 24.05
C GLU A 79 -22.20 -28.77 24.00
N ALA A 80 -21.90 -29.46 22.90
CA ALA A 80 -22.17 -30.89 22.76
C ALA A 80 -21.37 -31.73 23.78
N ARG A 81 -20.10 -31.37 24.02
CA ARG A 81 -19.27 -32.00 25.05
C ARG A 81 -19.83 -31.77 26.45
N ALA A 82 -20.17 -30.52 26.79
CA ALA A 82 -20.74 -30.16 28.09
C ALA A 82 -22.08 -30.87 28.35
N ALA A 83 -22.94 -31.00 27.34
CA ALA A 83 -24.21 -31.72 27.44
C ALA A 83 -24.02 -33.22 27.74
N ARG A 84 -22.91 -33.82 27.25
CA ARG A 84 -22.59 -35.23 27.48
C ARG A 84 -21.90 -35.47 28.82
N SER A 85 -20.97 -34.61 29.22
CA SER A 85 -20.19 -34.79 30.46
C SER A 85 -20.94 -34.33 31.70
N GLY A 86 -21.69 -33.21 31.59
CA GLY A 86 -22.27 -32.52 32.75
C GLY A 86 -21.24 -31.89 33.69
N ASP A 87 -19.97 -31.82 33.28
CA ASP A 87 -18.88 -31.25 34.08
C ASP A 87 -19.01 -29.71 34.13
N PRO A 88 -18.98 -29.07 35.32
CA PRO A 88 -18.93 -27.62 35.45
C PRO A 88 -17.84 -26.93 34.60
N GLU A 89 -16.67 -27.54 34.40
CA GLU A 89 -15.61 -26.95 33.57
C GLU A 89 -15.94 -26.99 32.07
N ASP A 90 -16.61 -28.05 31.60
CA ASP A 90 -17.05 -28.12 30.21
C ASP A 90 -18.19 -27.14 29.93
N LEU A 91 -19.11 -26.96 30.89
CA LEU A 91 -20.14 -25.92 30.82
C LEU A 91 -19.53 -24.52 30.74
N ARG A 92 -18.53 -24.23 31.57
CA ARG A 92 -17.79 -22.96 31.54
C ARG A 92 -17.13 -22.71 30.18
N ARG A 93 -16.48 -23.73 29.61
CA ARG A 93 -15.87 -23.63 28.27
C ARG A 93 -16.89 -23.42 27.16
N ALA A 94 -18.05 -24.06 27.25
CA ALA A 94 -19.15 -23.87 26.29
C ALA A 94 -19.69 -22.44 26.34
N GLU A 95 -19.89 -21.89 27.54
CA GLU A 95 -20.29 -20.48 27.72
C GLU A 95 -19.25 -19.50 27.18
N GLU A 96 -17.97 -19.74 27.44
CA GLU A 96 -16.86 -18.93 26.90
C GLU A 96 -16.83 -18.95 25.36
N ALA A 97 -16.91 -20.14 24.76
CA ALA A 97 -16.91 -20.28 23.30
C ALA A 97 -18.15 -19.63 22.67
N ARG A 98 -19.32 -19.76 23.28
CA ARG A 98 -20.55 -19.10 22.80
C ARG A 98 -20.45 -17.57 22.92
N ALA A 99 -19.84 -17.05 23.99
CA ALA A 99 -19.61 -15.63 24.15
C ALA A 99 -18.68 -15.06 23.07
N ALA A 100 -17.69 -15.84 22.60
CA ALA A 100 -16.80 -15.44 21.51
C ALA A 100 -17.50 -15.32 20.14
N VAL A 101 -18.57 -16.09 19.92
CA VAL A 101 -19.37 -16.05 18.68
C VAL A 101 -20.36 -14.90 18.65
N LEU A 102 -20.90 -14.52 19.80
CA LEU A 102 -21.90 -13.47 19.87
C LEU A 102 -21.24 -12.12 19.49
N PRO A 103 -21.88 -11.32 18.62
CA PRO A 103 -21.43 -9.94 18.43
C PRO A 103 -21.47 -9.25 19.79
N MET A 104 -20.30 -8.80 20.26
CA MET A 104 -20.18 -8.10 21.52
C MET A 104 -21.11 -6.86 21.50
N PRO A 105 -22.03 -6.71 22.47
CA PRO A 105 -22.84 -5.51 22.58
C PRO A 105 -21.93 -4.28 22.67
N GLY A 106 -22.06 -3.34 21.74
CA GLY A 106 -21.19 -2.17 21.63
C GLY A 106 -20.09 -2.26 20.56
N VAL A 107 -19.97 -3.37 19.81
CA VAL A 107 -19.11 -3.39 18.60
C VAL A 107 -19.78 -2.69 17.41
N ASP A 108 -21.12 -2.62 17.38
CA ASP A 108 -21.83 -1.63 16.55
C ASP A 108 -21.37 -0.18 16.85
N GLU A 109 -20.84 0.10 18.04
CA GLU A 109 -20.21 1.38 18.39
C GLU A 109 -18.70 1.42 18.06
N LEU A 110 -18.03 0.28 17.80
CA LEU A 110 -16.66 0.26 17.24
C LEU A 110 -16.62 0.57 15.74
N PHE A 111 -17.77 0.58 15.07
CA PHE A 111 -17.92 1.30 13.79
C PHE A 111 -17.70 2.82 13.95
N HIS A 112 -17.46 3.34 15.17
CA HIS A 112 -16.95 4.70 15.40
C HIS A 112 -15.44 4.86 15.17
N ASP A 113 -14.66 3.79 14.97
CA ASP A 113 -13.27 3.88 14.46
C ASP A 113 -13.21 4.31 12.97
N TRP A 114 -14.37 4.62 12.38
CA TRP A 114 -14.53 5.07 11.00
C TRP A 114 -14.23 6.56 10.79
N ILE A 115 -13.81 7.26 11.85
CA ILE A 115 -13.41 8.67 11.82
C ILE A 115 -11.94 8.75 12.23
N ASP A 116 -11.06 8.90 11.25
CA ASP A 116 -9.67 9.28 11.46
C ASP A 116 -9.55 10.80 11.67
N SER A 117 -8.34 11.31 11.93
CA SER A 117 -8.08 12.75 12.08
C SER A 117 -8.47 13.58 10.85
N ASP A 118 -8.62 12.96 9.67
CA ASP A 118 -9.04 13.56 8.41
C ASP A 118 -10.54 13.38 8.08
N GLY A 119 -11.33 12.77 8.97
CA GLY A 119 -12.78 12.57 8.81
C GLY A 119 -13.18 11.11 8.52
N LEU A 120 -14.34 10.91 7.87
CA LEU A 120 -14.82 9.57 7.56
C LEU A 120 -13.87 8.85 6.59
N SER A 121 -13.56 7.58 6.86
CA SER A 121 -12.89 6.73 5.88
C SER A 121 -13.73 6.65 4.59
N PRO A 122 -13.11 6.48 3.41
CA PRO A 122 -13.83 6.29 2.15
C PRO A 122 -14.90 5.19 2.21
N GLU A 123 -14.64 4.15 3.01
CA GLU A 123 -15.55 3.03 3.31
C GLU A 123 -16.77 3.50 4.10
N ALA A 124 -16.55 4.30 5.15
CA ALA A 124 -17.61 4.86 5.97
C ALA A 124 -18.47 5.85 5.19
N ALA A 125 -17.84 6.72 4.41
CA ALA A 125 -18.55 7.63 3.52
C ALA A 125 -19.35 6.89 2.44
N ALA A 126 -18.82 5.81 1.88
CA ALA A 126 -19.50 5.03 0.85
C ALA A 126 -20.63 4.16 1.39
N MET A 127 -20.51 3.60 2.61
CA MET A 127 -21.62 2.90 3.28
C MET A 127 -22.73 3.85 3.73
N LEU A 128 -22.39 5.09 4.14
CA LEU A 128 -23.39 6.13 4.44
C LEU A 128 -24.07 6.73 3.18
N THR A 129 -23.42 6.67 2.02
CA THR A 129 -23.93 7.25 0.77
C THR A 129 -24.50 6.22 -0.21
N ASP A 130 -24.58 4.94 0.19
CA ASP A 130 -25.04 3.83 -0.64
C ASP A 130 -24.28 3.75 -1.99
N SER A 131 -23.06 4.27 -2.02
CA SER A 131 -22.18 4.21 -3.18
C SER A 131 -21.52 2.84 -3.21
N PRO A 132 -21.58 2.09 -4.33
CA PRO A 132 -21.01 0.75 -4.38
C PRO A 132 -19.49 0.85 -4.23
N VAL A 133 -18.97 0.56 -3.03
CA VAL A 133 -17.55 0.26 -2.82
C VAL A 133 -17.29 -1.02 -3.59
N GLN A 134 -16.74 -0.91 -4.79
CA GLN A 134 -16.29 -2.10 -5.50
C GLN A 134 -15.08 -2.64 -4.75
N PRO A 135 -15.18 -3.82 -4.11
CA PRO A 135 -14.03 -4.40 -3.42
C PRO A 135 -12.94 -4.69 -4.47
N PRO A 136 -11.66 -4.55 -4.09
CA PRO A 136 -10.56 -4.86 -4.98
C PRO A 136 -10.64 -6.33 -5.40
N LYS A 137 -10.38 -6.61 -6.68
CA LYS A 137 -10.44 -7.99 -7.21
C LYS A 137 -9.17 -8.79 -6.89
N ARG A 138 -8.07 -8.09 -6.65
CA ARG A 138 -6.72 -8.62 -6.41
C ARG A 138 -6.00 -7.73 -5.43
N VAL A 139 -5.05 -8.30 -4.70
CA VAL A 139 -4.17 -7.56 -3.79
C VAL A 139 -3.34 -6.56 -4.60
N ARG A 140 -2.70 -7.07 -5.65
CA ARG A 140 -1.91 -6.26 -6.57
C ARG A 140 -2.75 -5.82 -7.77
N PRO A 141 -2.83 -4.50 -8.04
CA PRO A 141 -3.36 -4.02 -9.32
C PRO A 141 -2.60 -4.64 -10.50
N ALA A 142 -3.27 -4.81 -11.63
CA ALA A 142 -2.68 -5.41 -12.82
C ALA A 142 -1.45 -4.64 -13.32
N GLU A 143 -0.52 -5.34 -13.99
CA GLU A 143 0.74 -4.75 -14.48
C GLU A 143 0.53 -3.48 -15.32
N GLU A 144 -0.52 -3.46 -16.13
CA GLU A 144 -0.88 -2.30 -16.94
C GLU A 144 -1.32 -1.10 -16.07
N ALA A 145 -2.14 -1.34 -15.04
CA ALA A 145 -2.51 -0.33 -14.05
C ALA A 145 -1.27 0.20 -13.31
N ARG A 146 -0.36 -0.68 -12.90
CA ARG A 146 0.91 -0.31 -12.24
C ARG A 146 1.81 0.52 -13.14
N ARG A 147 1.85 0.21 -14.44
CA ARG A 147 2.63 1.00 -15.41
C ARG A 147 2.04 2.39 -15.60
N LEU A 148 0.73 2.47 -15.89
CA LEU A 148 0.03 3.74 -16.10
C LEU A 148 0.10 4.64 -14.86
N TYR A 149 -0.10 4.05 -13.67
CA TYR A 149 0.04 4.75 -12.40
C TYR A 149 1.43 5.35 -12.23
N ARG A 150 2.49 4.56 -12.38
CA ARG A 150 3.87 5.03 -12.25
C ARG A 150 4.22 6.13 -13.25
N GLU A 151 3.78 5.98 -14.50
CA GLU A 151 3.98 6.99 -15.54
C GLU A 151 3.26 8.32 -15.20
N LEU A 152 2.00 8.24 -14.75
CA LEU A 152 1.21 9.40 -14.36
C LEU A 152 1.77 10.08 -13.12
N ALA A 153 2.04 9.32 -12.05
CA ALA A 153 2.59 9.83 -10.81
C ALA A 153 3.91 10.57 -11.04
N ARG A 154 4.80 9.99 -11.87
CA ARG A 154 6.08 10.60 -12.21
C ARG A 154 5.94 11.89 -13.02
N LYS A 155 4.95 12.01 -13.90
CA LYS A 155 4.71 13.21 -14.73
C LYS A 155 3.97 14.31 -14.00
N ALA A 156 3.01 13.93 -13.16
CA ALA A 156 2.04 14.82 -12.55
C ALA A 156 2.30 15.11 -11.07
N HIS A 157 3.42 14.64 -10.50
CA HIS A 157 3.75 14.87 -9.10
C HIS A 157 3.71 16.37 -8.73
N PRO A 158 3.08 16.77 -7.62
CA PRO A 158 2.98 18.17 -7.20
C PRO A 158 4.34 18.83 -6.98
N ASP A 159 5.36 18.07 -6.54
CA ASP A 159 6.72 18.59 -6.32
C ASP A 159 7.41 19.13 -7.58
N LEU A 160 6.93 18.78 -8.77
CA LEU A 160 7.44 19.32 -10.02
C LEU A 160 6.93 20.74 -10.29
N ALA A 161 5.93 21.21 -9.55
CA ALA A 161 5.40 22.57 -9.66
C ALA A 161 6.04 23.53 -8.65
N ARG A 162 6.27 24.77 -9.09
CA ARG A 162 6.74 25.88 -8.26
C ARG A 162 5.63 26.84 -7.86
N GLU A 163 4.70 27.11 -8.78
CA GLU A 163 3.53 27.95 -8.53
C GLU A 163 2.49 27.21 -7.71
N GLU A 164 1.92 27.87 -6.70
CA GLU A 164 0.94 27.28 -5.78
C GLU A 164 -0.30 26.75 -6.52
N ASP A 165 -0.79 27.47 -7.54
CA ASP A 165 -1.96 27.07 -8.33
C ASP A 165 -1.70 25.81 -9.17
N GLU A 166 -0.50 25.69 -9.75
CA GLU A 166 -0.09 24.50 -10.52
C GLU A 166 0.19 23.31 -9.59
N ARG A 167 0.77 23.55 -8.41
CA ARG A 167 0.95 22.51 -7.38
C ARG A 167 -0.40 21.95 -6.95
N LYS A 168 -1.37 22.81 -6.66
CA LYS A 168 -2.73 22.40 -6.27
C LYS A 168 -3.43 21.62 -7.37
N ARG A 169 -3.34 22.05 -8.64
CA ARG A 169 -3.88 21.31 -9.79
C ARG A 169 -3.28 19.90 -9.88
N ARG A 170 -1.98 19.77 -9.67
CA ARG A 170 -1.26 18.48 -9.67
C ARG A 170 -1.65 17.59 -8.51
N GLU A 171 -1.80 18.15 -7.32
CA GLU A 171 -2.25 17.44 -6.13
C GLU A 171 -3.66 16.87 -6.30
N GLU A 172 -4.60 17.67 -6.81
CA GLU A 172 -5.96 17.23 -7.15
C GLU A 172 -5.94 16.12 -8.21
N PHE A 173 -5.06 16.23 -9.21
CA PHE A 173 -4.89 15.22 -10.24
C PHE A 173 -4.30 13.91 -9.68
N ILE A 174 -3.23 13.97 -8.90
CA ILE A 174 -2.60 12.81 -8.26
C ILE A 174 -3.57 12.09 -7.33
N THR A 175 -4.40 12.83 -6.59
CA THR A 175 -5.43 12.25 -5.74
C THR A 175 -6.40 11.37 -6.54
N ARG A 176 -6.84 11.85 -7.72
CA ARG A 176 -7.70 11.08 -8.63
C ARG A 176 -6.98 9.85 -9.20
N VAL A 177 -5.71 10.00 -9.54
CA VAL A 177 -4.86 8.90 -10.04
C VAL A 177 -4.66 7.81 -8.96
N ASN A 178 -4.34 8.20 -7.73
CA ASN A 178 -4.21 7.27 -6.59
C ASN A 178 -5.52 6.51 -6.35
N ALA A 179 -6.66 7.21 -6.38
CA ALA A 179 -7.97 6.59 -6.21
C ALA A 179 -8.32 5.60 -7.34
N ALA A 180 -7.99 5.93 -8.59
CA ALA A 180 -8.17 5.03 -9.73
C ALA A 180 -7.27 3.80 -9.62
N TYR A 181 -6.01 3.99 -9.23
CA TYR A 181 -5.04 2.92 -9.02
C TYR A 181 -5.43 1.97 -7.88
N ALA A 182 -5.89 2.51 -6.74
CA ALA A 182 -6.36 1.72 -5.61
C ALA A 182 -7.52 0.77 -5.99
N ARG A 183 -8.41 1.22 -6.89
CA ARG A 183 -9.50 0.39 -7.44
C ARG A 183 -9.07 -0.54 -8.58
N GLY A 184 -7.84 -0.43 -9.07
CA GLY A 184 -7.37 -1.13 -10.26
C GLY A 184 -8.10 -0.72 -11.54
N ASP A 185 -8.61 0.52 -11.60
CA ASP A 185 -9.42 1.03 -12.71
C ASP A 185 -8.53 1.48 -13.88
N GLU A 186 -8.09 0.51 -14.68
CA GLU A 186 -7.24 0.77 -15.85
C GLU A 186 -7.89 1.69 -16.89
N ALA A 187 -9.21 1.66 -17.03
CA ALA A 187 -9.90 2.51 -18.00
C ALA A 187 -9.79 3.97 -17.56
N LEU A 188 -10.10 4.25 -16.29
CA LEU A 188 -9.98 5.58 -15.72
C LEU A 188 -8.51 6.06 -15.71
N LEU A 189 -7.54 5.19 -15.43
CA LEU A 189 -6.11 5.55 -15.53
C LEU A 189 -5.71 5.99 -16.95
N ARG A 190 -6.24 5.34 -18.00
CA ARG A 190 -5.99 5.76 -19.40
C ARG A 190 -6.66 7.09 -19.73
N GLU A 191 -7.88 7.31 -19.24
CA GLU A 191 -8.59 8.58 -19.39
C GLU A 191 -7.83 9.73 -18.71
N LEU A 192 -7.37 9.52 -17.47
CA LEU A 192 -6.55 10.47 -16.73
C LEU A 192 -5.23 10.75 -17.46
N ALA A 193 -4.61 9.75 -18.08
CA ALA A 193 -3.42 9.96 -18.90
C ALA A 193 -3.70 10.86 -20.11
N ALA A 194 -4.81 10.65 -20.81
CA ALA A 194 -5.21 11.51 -21.92
C ALA A 194 -5.55 12.94 -21.46
N GLU A 195 -6.21 13.08 -20.31
CA GLU A 195 -6.51 14.38 -19.68
C GLU A 195 -5.22 15.13 -19.34
N TRP A 196 -4.20 14.45 -18.82
CA TRP A 196 -2.91 15.04 -18.49
C TRP A 196 -2.18 15.57 -19.73
N GLU A 197 -2.14 14.79 -20.80
CA GLU A 197 -1.50 15.17 -22.07
C GLU A 197 -2.26 16.31 -22.80
N ALA A 198 -3.56 16.47 -22.54
CA ALA A 198 -4.36 17.58 -23.07
C ALA A 198 -4.23 18.89 -22.26
N GLY A 199 -3.58 18.85 -21.10
CA GLY A 199 -3.36 20.00 -20.23
C GLY A 199 -2.35 21.02 -20.77
N PRO A 200 -2.30 22.24 -20.20
CA PRO A 200 -1.33 23.26 -20.60
C PRO A 200 0.11 22.79 -20.37
N VAL A 201 1.00 23.07 -21.33
CA VAL A 201 2.44 22.74 -21.26
C VAL A 201 3.13 23.66 -20.25
N PRO A 202 3.97 23.15 -19.33
CA PRO A 202 4.67 23.99 -18.35
C PRO A 202 5.61 24.99 -19.03
N ALA A 203 5.65 26.23 -18.53
CA ALA A 203 6.68 27.20 -18.90
C ALA A 203 8.00 26.81 -18.21
N GLU A 204 9.05 26.54 -19.00
CA GLU A 204 10.41 26.36 -18.47
C GLU A 204 11.05 27.72 -18.21
N GLU A 205 11.24 28.08 -16.93
CA GLU A 205 12.12 29.19 -16.55
C GLU A 205 13.16 28.75 -15.50
N ARG A 206 14.42 29.16 -15.77
CA ARG A 206 15.59 28.95 -14.90
C ARG A 206 15.62 30.03 -13.82
N LEU A 207 16.03 29.66 -12.62
CA LEU A 207 16.28 30.57 -11.49
C LEU A 207 17.75 30.51 -11.05
N SER A 208 18.16 31.53 -10.29
CA SER A 208 19.18 31.48 -9.23
C SER A 208 18.48 31.92 -7.94
N GLU A 209 18.63 31.26 -6.79
CA GLU A 209 19.66 31.58 -5.78
C GLU A 209 19.89 30.38 -4.85
N SER A 210 21.13 30.19 -4.40
CA SER A 210 21.58 28.99 -3.66
C SER A 210 20.87 28.70 -2.33
N GLU A 211 20.21 29.67 -1.71
CA GLU A 211 19.50 29.49 -0.42
C GLU A 211 18.19 28.72 -0.58
N GLU A 212 17.47 28.92 -1.69
CA GLU A 212 16.26 28.16 -2.02
C GLU A 212 16.56 26.67 -2.17
N LEU A 213 17.72 26.34 -2.76
CA LEU A 213 18.17 24.96 -2.95
C LEU A 213 18.45 24.25 -1.63
N TYR A 214 18.99 24.95 -0.63
CA TYR A 214 19.21 24.37 0.69
C TYR A 214 17.89 24.17 1.45
N ALA A 215 16.98 25.16 1.43
CA ALA A 215 15.65 25.01 2.02
C ALA A 215 14.87 23.85 1.37
N ARG A 216 15.00 23.70 0.05
CA ARG A 216 14.40 22.57 -0.68
C ARG A 216 15.00 21.23 -0.27
N LEU A 217 16.32 21.15 -0.10
CA LEU A 217 16.98 19.91 0.34
C LEU A 217 16.53 19.49 1.76
N GLU A 218 16.39 20.45 2.67
CA GLU A 218 15.89 20.21 4.02
C GLU A 218 14.44 19.71 4.00
N TRP A 219 13.59 20.34 3.18
CA TRP A 219 12.21 19.87 2.98
C TRP A 219 12.16 18.44 2.43
N LEU A 220 13.00 18.11 1.43
CA LEU A 220 13.09 16.76 0.86
C LEU A 220 13.51 15.74 1.92
N ALA A 221 14.45 16.09 2.80
CA ALA A 221 14.89 15.21 3.89
C ALA A 221 13.75 14.94 4.89
N GLN A 222 13.03 15.98 5.31
CA GLN A 222 11.89 15.84 6.24
C GLN A 222 10.76 15.00 5.62
N ARG A 223 10.42 15.24 4.34
CA ARG A 223 9.41 14.46 3.63
C ARG A 223 9.82 12.99 3.51
N LYS A 224 11.09 12.71 3.22
CA LYS A 224 11.64 11.35 3.18
C LYS A 224 11.55 10.66 4.54
N ASP A 225 11.90 11.34 5.62
CA ASP A 225 11.85 10.79 6.97
C ASP A 225 10.41 10.40 7.36
N MET A 226 9.44 11.26 7.03
CA MET A 226 8.03 10.97 7.24
C MET A 226 7.53 9.78 6.42
N LEU A 227 7.86 9.72 5.12
CA LEU A 227 7.53 8.57 4.28
C LEU A 227 8.20 7.27 4.76
N SER A 228 9.41 7.36 5.31
CA SER A 228 10.13 6.21 5.86
C SER A 228 9.48 5.69 7.14
N ALA A 229 8.96 6.59 7.99
CA ALA A 229 8.18 6.21 9.17
C ALA A 229 6.88 5.49 8.77
N LEU A 230 6.14 6.03 7.80
CA LEU A 230 4.91 5.41 7.28
C LEU A 230 5.18 4.04 6.65
N ALA A 231 6.24 3.93 5.83
CA ALA A 231 6.64 2.65 5.24
C ALA A 231 6.91 1.60 6.31
N ARG A 232 7.63 1.98 7.37
CA ARG A 232 7.93 1.10 8.50
C ARG A 232 6.67 0.67 9.26
N GLU A 233 5.74 1.58 9.49
CA GLU A 233 4.47 1.27 10.15
C GLU A 233 3.63 0.28 9.33
N LEU A 234 3.49 0.52 8.02
CA LEU A 234 2.80 -0.40 7.11
C LEU A 234 3.47 -1.78 7.13
N GLU A 235 4.80 -1.82 7.14
CA GLU A 235 5.59 -3.03 7.21
C GLU A 235 5.45 -3.78 8.53
N GLU A 236 5.40 -3.09 9.66
CA GLU A 236 5.25 -3.70 11.00
C GLU A 236 3.81 -4.15 11.29
N SER A 237 2.83 -3.72 10.49
CA SER A 237 1.45 -4.19 10.56
C SER A 237 1.32 -5.71 10.30
N ALA A 238 0.26 -6.33 10.82
CA ALA A 238 0.00 -7.76 10.63
C ALA A 238 -0.11 -8.13 9.14
N ILE A 239 -0.85 -7.32 8.36
CA ILE A 239 -0.99 -7.51 6.92
C ILE A 239 0.32 -7.25 6.17
N GLY A 240 1.07 -6.22 6.55
CA GLY A 240 2.39 -5.96 5.99
C GLY A 240 3.37 -7.10 6.23
N ALA A 241 3.32 -7.72 7.42
CA ALA A 241 4.11 -8.92 7.73
C ALA A 241 3.72 -10.11 6.84
N MET A 242 2.43 -10.31 6.57
CA MET A 242 1.96 -11.35 5.64
C MET A 242 2.41 -11.09 4.20
N LEU A 243 2.33 -9.85 3.71
CA LEU A 243 2.84 -9.47 2.39
C LEU A 243 4.34 -9.72 2.25
N ARG A 244 5.13 -9.51 3.31
CA ARG A 244 6.56 -9.86 3.30
C ARG A 244 6.83 -11.36 3.25
N MET A 245 5.91 -12.19 3.73
CA MET A 245 6.04 -13.65 3.63
C MET A 245 5.77 -14.15 2.20
N ALA A 246 4.94 -13.44 1.44
CA ALA A 246 4.61 -13.75 0.05
C ALA A 246 4.80 -12.54 -0.88
N PRO A 247 6.05 -12.05 -1.06
CA PRO A 247 6.32 -10.82 -1.80
C PRO A 247 6.11 -10.96 -3.31
N GLU A 248 5.99 -12.17 -3.85
CA GLU A 248 5.77 -12.40 -5.29
C GLU A 248 4.29 -12.56 -5.63
N ASP A 249 3.56 -13.32 -4.82
CA ASP A 249 2.16 -13.69 -5.07
C ASP A 249 1.32 -13.67 -3.78
N PRO A 250 0.92 -12.47 -3.32
CA PRO A 250 0.11 -12.32 -2.12
C PRO A 250 -1.34 -12.82 -2.31
N ASP A 251 -1.83 -12.83 -3.56
CA ASP A 251 -3.16 -13.37 -3.89
C ASP A 251 -3.20 -14.89 -3.63
N ARG A 252 -2.15 -15.62 -4.03
CA ARG A 252 -1.99 -17.05 -3.72
C ARG A 252 -1.89 -17.33 -2.22
N LEU A 253 -1.20 -16.49 -1.45
CA LEU A 253 -1.16 -16.64 0.01
C LEU A 253 -2.56 -16.62 0.62
N LEU A 254 -3.43 -15.71 0.16
CA LEU A 254 -4.84 -15.68 0.60
C LEU A 254 -5.60 -16.96 0.24
N GLU A 255 -5.35 -17.53 -0.93
CA GLU A 255 -5.96 -18.79 -1.36
C GLU A 255 -5.49 -19.97 -0.49
N GLU A 256 -4.19 -20.05 -0.20
CA GLU A 256 -3.62 -21.10 0.66
C GLU A 256 -4.19 -21.02 2.09
N ILE A 257 -4.36 -19.82 2.65
CA ILE A 257 -5.00 -19.65 3.96
C ILE A 257 -6.47 -20.07 3.90
N ALA A 258 -7.20 -19.70 2.84
CA ALA A 258 -8.60 -20.10 2.66
C ALA A 258 -8.75 -21.63 2.60
N GLU A 259 -7.86 -22.34 1.89
CA GLU A 259 -7.86 -23.80 1.83
C GLU A 259 -7.60 -24.43 3.20
N GLN A 260 -6.65 -23.89 3.97
CA GLN A 260 -6.38 -24.36 5.34
C GLN A 260 -7.57 -24.15 6.28
N LEU A 261 -8.26 -23.01 6.17
CA LEU A 261 -9.45 -22.73 6.97
C LEU A 261 -10.60 -23.66 6.60
N LEU A 262 -10.82 -23.93 5.31
CA LEU A 262 -11.84 -24.89 4.85
C LEU A 262 -11.58 -26.30 5.39
N ALA A 263 -10.31 -26.75 5.37
CA ALA A 263 -9.94 -28.05 5.94
C ALA A 263 -10.25 -28.12 7.45
N GLN A 264 -9.95 -27.06 8.20
CA GLN A 264 -10.31 -26.97 9.62
C GLN A 264 -11.83 -26.99 9.83
N VAL A 265 -12.59 -26.27 9.00
CA VAL A 265 -14.06 -26.29 9.07
C VAL A 265 -14.59 -27.70 8.89
N THR A 266 -14.10 -28.44 7.88
CA THR A 266 -14.50 -29.84 7.67
C THR A 266 -14.15 -30.72 8.88
N GLU A 267 -12.95 -30.59 9.43
CA GLU A 267 -12.53 -31.35 10.62
C GLU A 267 -13.47 -31.09 11.83
N ARG A 268 -13.82 -29.83 12.09
CA ARG A 268 -14.76 -29.48 13.17
C ARG A 268 -16.17 -29.99 12.91
N GLU A 269 -16.63 -29.95 11.66
CA GLU A 269 -17.95 -30.48 11.29
C GLU A 269 -18.03 -31.99 11.54
N ASP A 270 -17.00 -32.74 11.17
CA ASP A 270 -16.91 -34.19 11.42
C ASP A 270 -16.84 -34.49 12.91
N GLU A 271 -16.07 -33.71 13.68
CA GLU A 271 -16.00 -33.84 15.13
C GLU A 271 -17.37 -33.62 15.78
N LEU A 272 -18.05 -32.52 15.43
CA LEU A 272 -19.37 -32.20 15.96
C LEU A 272 -20.37 -33.30 15.60
N ALA A 273 -20.33 -33.82 14.37
CA ALA A 273 -21.19 -34.92 13.94
C ALA A 273 -20.96 -36.19 14.77
N GLY A 274 -19.73 -36.47 15.19
CA GLY A 274 -19.39 -37.59 16.07
C GLY A 274 -19.83 -37.42 17.53
N LEU A 275 -20.11 -36.18 17.97
CA LEU A 275 -20.58 -35.89 19.33
C LEU A 275 -22.10 -35.91 19.48
N VAL A 276 -22.84 -35.67 18.38
CA VAL A 276 -24.31 -35.53 18.37
C VAL A 276 -25.02 -36.82 17.93
N GLN A 277 -24.29 -37.81 17.41
CA GLN A 277 -24.77 -39.18 17.16
C GLN A 277 -24.80 -40.02 18.44
#